data_AF-A0A961S6F4-F1
#
_entry.id   AF-A0A961S6F4-F1
#
_cell.length_a   1.000
_cell.length_b   1.000
_cell.length_c   1.000
_cell.angle_alpha   90.00
_cell.angle_beta   90.00
_cell.angle_gamma   90.00
#
_symmetry.space_group_name_H-M   'P 1'
#
loop_
_entity.id
_entity.type
_entity.pdbx_description
1 polymer ?
#
loop_
_entity_poly.entity_id
_entity_poly.type
_entity_poly.pdbx_seq_one_letter_code
_entity_poly.pdbx_strand_id
1 'polypeptide(L)'
;MSTLAENFNLANEFNILRIICGFFFIPHMIGKYSEREFTMGFFKSAGLNPPGLFINIALAAEAVISTCLILGIYTGYVAWAAVAFLALAAVACYRVSGGKWFWNLGGFEYPVFWMICCIVVALHG
;
A
#
# COMPACT_ATOMS: atom_id res chain seq x y z
N MET A 1 -20.24 2.79 -16.07
CA MET A 1 -19.20 1.79 -15.72
C MET A 1 -18.25 1.75 -16.90
N SER A 2 -16.96 1.96 -16.66
CA SER A 2 -15.94 1.84 -17.69
C SER A 2 -15.80 0.38 -18.14
N THR A 3 -15.39 0.18 -19.39
CA THR A 3 -15.03 -1.15 -19.88
C THR A 3 -13.66 -1.58 -19.36
N LEU A 4 -13.36 -2.88 -19.41
CA LEU A 4 -12.03 -3.37 -19.04
C LEU A 4 -10.93 -2.73 -19.91
N ALA A 5 -11.19 -2.55 -21.21
CA ALA A 5 -10.26 -1.90 -22.13
C ALA A 5 -10.01 -0.43 -21.77
N GLU A 6 -11.04 0.30 -21.35
CA GLU A 6 -10.91 1.70 -20.89
C GLU A 6 -10.08 1.79 -19.60
N ASN A 7 -10.22 0.83 -18.68
CA ASN A 7 -9.40 0.77 -17.47
C ASN A 7 -7.91 0.55 -17.81
N PHE A 8 -7.58 -0.13 -18.90
CA PHE A 8 -6.19 -0.33 -19.32
C PHE A 8 -5.72 0.63 -20.42
N ASN A 9 -6.49 1.69 -20.70
CA ASN A 9 -6.06 2.71 -21.65
C ASN A 9 -4.93 3.56 -21.03
N LEU A 10 -3.70 3.29 -21.47
CA LEU A 10 -2.49 3.99 -21.02
C LEU A 10 -2.36 5.41 -21.57
N ALA A 11 -3.20 5.82 -22.52
CA ALA A 11 -3.27 7.22 -22.93
C ALA A 11 -3.93 8.11 -21.86
N ASN A 12 -4.61 7.52 -20.87
CA ASN A 12 -5.08 8.20 -19.68
C ASN A 12 -4.04 8.05 -18.55
N GLU A 13 -3.42 9.16 -18.17
CA GLU A 13 -2.38 9.23 -17.15
C GLU A 13 -2.86 8.73 -15.77
N PHE A 14 -4.14 8.87 -15.44
CA PHE A 14 -4.70 8.38 -14.18
C PHE A 14 -4.73 6.86 -14.14
N ASN A 15 -4.93 6.18 -15.28
CA ASN A 15 -4.82 4.72 -15.34
C ASN A 15 -3.40 4.25 -15.03
N ILE A 16 -2.40 4.95 -15.56
CA ILE A 16 -0.98 4.66 -15.26
C ILE A 16 -0.75 4.78 -13.76
N LEU A 17 -1.12 5.93 -13.17
CA LEU A 17 -0.92 6.17 -11.73
C LEU A 17 -1.65 5.13 -10.88
N ARG A 18 -2.91 4.87 -11.18
CA ARG A 18 -3.75 3.89 -10.48
C ARG A 18 -3.15 2.48 -10.53
N ILE A 19 -2.75 2.02 -11.72
CA ILE A 19 -2.15 0.69 -11.92
C ILE A 19 -0.85 0.59 -11.14
N ILE A 20 0.00 1.62 -11.19
CA ILE A 20 1.27 1.65 -10.45
C ILE A 20 1.02 1.60 -8.94
N CYS A 21 0.10 2.42 -8.41
CA CYS A 21 -0.26 2.39 -7.00
C CYS A 21 -0.72 1.00 -6.55
N GLY A 22 -1.52 0.30 -7.37
CA GLY A 22 -1.91 -1.08 -7.09
C GLY A 22 -0.73 -2.06 -7.15
N PHE A 23 0.09 -1.96 -8.20
CA PHE A 23 1.21 -2.86 -8.45
C PHE A 23 2.26 -2.85 -7.33
N PHE A 24 2.56 -1.70 -6.75
CA PHE A 24 3.57 -1.58 -5.69
C PHE A 24 3.16 -2.22 -4.35
N PHE A 25 1.90 -2.61 -4.15
CA PHE A 25 1.52 -3.47 -3.02
C PHE A 25 1.98 -4.93 -3.20
N ILE A 26 2.21 -5.40 -4.44
CA ILE A 26 2.58 -6.80 -4.72
C ILE A 26 3.94 -7.16 -4.11
N PRO A 27 5.04 -6.41 -4.33
CA PRO A 27 6.32 -6.72 -3.70
C PRO A 27 6.24 -6.70 -2.16
N HIS A 28 5.43 -5.80 -1.60
CA HIS A 28 5.23 -5.70 -0.15
C HIS A 28 4.44 -6.88 0.42
N MET A 29 3.48 -7.41 -0.32
CA MET A 29 2.76 -8.63 0.01
C MET A 29 3.70 -9.85 -0.06
N ILE A 30 4.47 -9.97 -1.14
CA ILE A 30 5.45 -11.06 -1.32
C ILE A 30 6.48 -11.02 -0.19
N GLY A 31 7.01 -9.85 0.15
CA GLY A 31 7.97 -9.68 1.25
C GLY A 31 7.41 -10.12 2.60
N LYS A 32 6.14 -9.79 2.93
CA LYS A 32 5.50 -10.24 4.18
C LYS A 32 5.33 -11.76 4.26
N TYR A 33 5.18 -12.43 3.13
CA TYR A 33 5.05 -13.88 3.08
C TYR A 33 6.40 -14.59 3.08
N SER A 34 7.32 -14.17 2.22
CA SER A 34 8.66 -14.77 2.08
C SER A 34 9.56 -14.50 3.28
N GLU A 35 9.57 -13.27 3.78
CA GLU A 35 10.41 -12.83 4.91
C GLU A 35 9.56 -12.71 6.19
N ARG A 36 8.77 -13.75 6.47
CA ARG A 36 7.75 -13.71 7.54
C ARG A 36 8.37 -13.49 8.93
N GLU A 37 9.52 -14.08 9.22
CA GLU A 37 10.19 -13.91 10.52
C GLU A 37 10.66 -12.48 10.74
N PHE A 38 11.31 -11.88 9.73
CA PHE A 38 11.67 -10.47 9.74
C PHE A 38 10.45 -9.56 9.93
N THR A 39 9.36 -9.86 9.21
CA THR A 39 8.10 -9.12 9.29
C THR A 39 7.48 -9.21 10.69
N MET A 40 7.51 -10.39 11.33
CA MET A 40 7.04 -10.54 12.72
C MET A 40 7.84 -9.66 13.67
N GLY A 41 9.17 -9.58 13.50
CA GLY A 41 10.03 -8.68 14.25
C GLY A 41 9.65 -7.22 14.06
N PHE A 42 9.45 -6.78 12.82
CA PHE A 42 9.02 -5.42 12.50
C PHE A 42 7.68 -5.06 13.16
N PHE A 43 6.66 -5.92 13.00
CA PHE A 43 5.32 -5.67 13.55
C PHE A 43 5.35 -5.61 15.08
N LYS A 44 6.13 -6.47 15.73
CA LYS A 44 6.35 -6.42 17.18
C LYS A 44 7.00 -5.10 17.60
N SER A 45 8.04 -4.66 16.92
CA SER A 45 8.71 -3.38 17.18
C SER A 45 7.81 -2.17 16.90
N ALA A 46 6.88 -2.29 15.96
CA ALA A 46 5.87 -1.27 15.68
C ALA A 46 4.72 -1.22 16.72
N GLY A 47 4.69 -2.17 17.66
CA GLY A 47 3.67 -2.28 18.71
C GLY A 47 2.40 -3.04 18.28
N LEU A 48 2.42 -3.72 17.13
CA LEU A 48 1.30 -4.47 16.59
C LEU A 48 1.28 -5.90 17.17
N ASN A 49 0.64 -6.07 18.32
CA ASN A 49 0.52 -7.36 19.01
C ASN A 49 -0.93 -7.88 19.00
N PRO A 50 -1.19 -9.14 18.60
CA PRO A 50 -0.23 -10.16 18.17
C PRO A 50 0.23 -9.99 16.71
N PRO A 51 1.53 -10.09 16.39
CA PRO A 51 2.07 -9.74 15.07
C PRO A 51 1.53 -10.62 13.94
N GLY A 52 1.34 -11.92 14.19
CA GLY A 52 0.83 -12.86 13.18
C GLY A 52 -0.57 -12.50 12.66
N LEU A 53 -1.44 -11.97 13.53
CA LEU A 53 -2.77 -11.52 13.13
C LEU A 53 -2.67 -10.30 12.21
N PHE A 54 -1.89 -9.30 12.60
CA PHE A 54 -1.72 -8.07 11.83
C PHE A 54 -1.01 -8.31 10.49
N ILE A 55 -0.10 -9.27 10.40
CA ILE A 55 0.49 -9.69 9.11
C ILE A 55 -0.58 -10.24 8.19
N ASN A 56 -1.47 -11.11 8.68
CA ASN A 56 -2.53 -11.69 7.86
C ASN A 56 -3.54 -10.63 7.40
N ILE A 57 -3.89 -9.69 8.28
CA ILE A 57 -4.72 -8.52 7.93
C ILE A 57 -4.03 -7.68 6.85
N ALA A 58 -2.73 -7.41 7.01
CA ALA A 58 -1.98 -6.62 6.06
C ALA A 58 -1.94 -7.31 4.68
N LEU A 59 -1.61 -8.61 4.64
CA LEU A 59 -1.62 -9.40 3.40
C LEU A 59 -2.97 -9.37 2.69
N ALA A 60 -4.07 -9.54 3.44
CA ALA A 60 -5.41 -9.49 2.87
C ALA A 60 -5.75 -8.10 2.31
N ALA A 61 -5.42 -7.04 3.05
CA ALA A 61 -5.63 -5.67 2.60
C ALA A 61 -4.83 -5.37 1.33
N GLU A 62 -3.55 -5.73 1.30
CA GLU A 62 -2.68 -5.52 0.14
C GLU A 62 -3.17 -6.28 -1.10
N ALA A 63 -3.62 -7.52 -0.94
CA ALA A 63 -4.17 -8.31 -2.04
C ALA A 63 -5.43 -7.65 -2.63
N VAL A 64 -6.36 -7.21 -1.77
CA VAL A 64 -7.60 -6.55 -2.20
C VAL A 64 -7.31 -5.21 -2.86
N ILE A 65 -6.50 -4.36 -2.21
CA ILE A 65 -6.13 -3.03 -2.73
C ILE A 65 -5.42 -3.18 -4.08
N SER A 66 -4.40 -4.03 -4.16
CA SER A 66 -3.66 -4.29 -5.40
C SER A 66 -4.58 -4.73 -6.52
N THR A 67 -5.43 -5.73 -6.27
CA THR A 67 -6.32 -6.30 -7.31
C THR A 67 -7.34 -5.28 -7.79
N CYS A 68 -8.03 -4.61 -6.86
CA CYS A 68 -9.05 -3.63 -7.21
C CYS A 68 -8.46 -2.40 -7.90
N LEU A 69 -7.32 -1.88 -7.42
CA LEU A 69 -6.65 -0.75 -8.06
C LEU A 69 -6.10 -1.12 -9.44
N ILE A 70 -5.58 -2.32 -9.67
CA ILE A 70 -5.10 -2.71 -11.02
C ILE A 70 -6.28 -2.89 -11.98
N LEU A 71 -7.35 -3.58 -11.57
CA LEU A 71 -8.49 -3.87 -12.43
C LEU A 71 -9.46 -2.70 -12.63
N GLY A 72 -9.39 -1.69 -11.76
CA GLY A 72 -10.22 -0.48 -11.86
C GLY A 72 -11.60 -0.67 -11.23
N ILE A 73 -11.63 -1.42 -10.12
CA ILE A 73 -12.85 -1.79 -9.41
C ILE A 73 -12.96 -0.88 -8.18
N TYR A 74 -14.04 -0.09 -8.10
CA TYR A 74 -14.32 0.85 -7.00
C TYR A 74 -13.12 1.75 -6.65
N THR A 75 -12.53 2.37 -7.66
CA THR A 75 -11.24 3.08 -7.59
C THR A 75 -11.17 4.13 -6.49
N GLY A 76 -12.14 5.04 -6.40
CA GLY A 76 -12.16 6.07 -5.36
C GLY A 76 -12.14 5.49 -3.94
N TYR A 77 -13.02 4.53 -3.64
CA TYR A 77 -13.12 3.91 -2.31
C TYR A 77 -11.87 3.09 -1.94
N VAL A 78 -11.37 2.28 -2.89
CA VAL A 78 -10.20 1.43 -2.64
C VAL A 78 -8.94 2.28 -2.51
N ALA A 79 -8.82 3.38 -3.25
CA ALA A 79 -7.72 4.30 -3.09
C ALA A 79 -7.73 4.99 -1.72
N TRP A 80 -8.90 5.38 -1.18
CA TRP A 80 -9.00 5.84 0.21
C TRP A 80 -8.62 4.77 1.24
N ALA A 81 -8.99 3.51 1.01
CA ALA A 81 -8.53 2.40 1.85
C ALA A 81 -6.99 2.24 1.77
N ALA A 82 -6.39 2.40 0.59
CA ALA A 82 -4.94 2.40 0.40
C ALA A 82 -4.25 3.55 1.14
N VAL A 83 -4.86 4.75 1.14
CA VAL A 83 -4.38 5.90 1.92
C VAL A 83 -4.34 5.58 3.41
N ALA A 84 -5.43 5.02 3.95
CA ALA A 84 -5.48 4.63 5.36
C ALA A 84 -4.43 3.56 5.70
N PHE A 85 -4.25 2.57 4.82
CA PHE A 85 -3.24 1.52 4.97
C PHE A 85 -1.81 2.10 4.98
N LEU A 86 -1.49 2.98 4.03
CA LEU A 86 -0.17 3.60 3.91
C LEU A 86 0.10 4.59 5.05
N ALA A 87 -0.92 5.27 5.58
CA ALA A 87 -0.80 6.10 6.78
C ALA A 87 -0.39 5.26 7.99
N LEU A 88 -1.02 4.10 8.20
CA LEU A 88 -0.64 3.16 9.27
C LEU A 88 0.78 2.63 9.07
N ALA A 89 1.16 2.31 7.83
CA ALA A 89 2.51 1.89 7.49
C ALA A 89 3.55 3.00 7.77
N ALA A 90 3.25 4.25 7.42
CA ALA A 90 4.11 5.40 7.70
C ALA A 90 4.33 5.60 9.20
N VAL A 91 3.27 5.49 10.01
CA VAL A 91 3.35 5.56 11.47
C VAL A 91 4.18 4.41 12.04
N ALA A 92 4.03 3.20 11.52
CA ALA A 92 4.84 2.05 11.93
C ALA A 92 6.32 2.27 11.61
N CYS A 93 6.67 2.71 10.39
CA CYS A 93 8.03 3.06 10.00
C CYS A 93 8.62 4.19 10.84
N TYR A 94 7.84 5.23 11.13
CA TYR A 94 8.25 6.33 12.01
C TYR A 94 8.64 5.82 13.40
N ARG A 95 7.81 4.96 14.00
CA ARG A 95 8.07 4.37 15.32
C ARG A 95 9.31 3.49 15.32
N VAL A 96 9.43 2.58 14.35
CA VAL A 96 10.54 1.61 14.30
C VAL A 96 11.88 2.28 13.98
N SER A 97 11.89 3.28 13.10
CA SER A 97 13.12 3.98 12.70
C SER A 97 13.59 5.04 13.70
N GLY A 98 12.75 5.40 14.68
CA GLY A 98 13.01 6.53 15.59
C GLY A 98 12.85 7.89 14.90
N GLY A 99 11.93 8.00 13.94
CA GLY A 99 11.60 9.24 13.25
C GLY A 99 12.50 9.59 12.06
N LYS A 100 13.26 8.62 11.52
CA LYS A 100 14.08 8.87 10.32
C LYS A 100 13.18 9.04 9.10
N TRP A 101 13.55 9.96 8.22
CA TRP A 101 12.81 10.22 6.97
C TRP A 101 13.17 9.20 5.88
N PHE A 102 14.46 9.09 5.56
CA PHE A 102 14.93 8.35 4.38
C PHE A 102 14.66 6.85 4.45
N TRP A 103 14.16 6.31 3.34
CA TRP A 103 13.79 4.89 3.25
C TRP A 103 14.96 3.92 3.46
N ASN A 104 16.17 4.27 3.02
CA ASN A 104 17.36 3.42 3.17
C ASN A 104 17.81 3.27 4.62
N LEU A 105 17.30 4.13 5.51
CA LEU A 105 17.50 4.06 6.96
C LEU A 105 16.28 3.46 7.69
N GLY A 106 15.30 2.92 6.95
CA GLY A 106 14.03 2.40 7.47
C GLY A 106 12.95 3.47 7.69
N GLY A 107 13.15 4.68 7.16
CA GLY A 107 12.24 5.80 7.32
C GLY A 107 10.93 5.67 6.54
N PHE A 108 10.03 6.62 6.77
CA PHE A 108 8.63 6.60 6.32
C PHE A 108 8.37 7.35 4.99
N GLU A 109 9.43 7.78 4.31
CA GLU A 109 9.39 8.52 3.04
C GLU A 109 8.55 7.82 1.95
N TYR A 110 8.81 6.55 1.65
CA TYR A 110 8.06 5.82 0.61
C TYR A 110 6.57 5.63 0.93
N PRO A 111 6.18 5.19 2.14
CA PRO A 111 4.78 5.15 2.53
C PRO A 111 4.07 6.49 2.32
N VAL A 112 4.71 7.62 2.64
CA VAL A 112 4.14 8.96 2.44
C VAL A 112 4.02 9.30 0.96
N PHE A 113 5.05 9.03 0.17
CA PHE A 113 5.02 9.26 -1.28
C PHE A 113 3.86 8.50 -1.94
N TRP A 114 3.76 7.19 -1.69
CA TRP A 114 2.69 6.36 -2.24
C TRP A 114 1.31 6.77 -1.74
N MET A 115 1.21 7.21 -0.49
CA MET A 115 -0.03 7.71 0.09
C MET A 115 -0.54 8.94 -0.68
N ILE A 116 0.34 9.88 -1.02
CA ILE A 116 -0.01 11.07 -1.82
C ILE A 116 -0.50 10.65 -3.21
N CYS A 117 0.18 9.70 -3.86
CA CYS A 117 -0.26 9.14 -5.14
C CYS A 117 -1.66 8.49 -5.03
N CYS A 118 -1.92 7.72 -3.97
CA CYS A 118 -3.24 7.14 -3.72
C CYS A 118 -4.30 8.21 -3.45
N ILE A 119 -3.99 9.33 -2.80
CA ILE A 119 -4.92 10.47 -2.64
C ILE A 119 -5.32 11.02 -4.01
N VAL A 120 -4.37 11.22 -4.92
CA VAL A 120 -4.67 11.70 -6.28
C VAL A 120 -5.61 10.73 -7.01
N VAL A 121 -5.35 9.42 -6.92
CA VAL A 121 -6.24 8.40 -7.48
C VAL A 121 -7.62 8.42 -6.81
N ALA A 122 -7.69 8.62 -5.50
CA ALA A 122 -8.94 8.65 -4.74
C ALA A 122 -9.81 9.87 -5.04
N LEU A 123 -9.21 11.00 -5.40
CA LEU A 123 -9.92 12.22 -5.78
C LEU A 123 -10.43 12.19 -7.22
N HIS A 124 -9.78 11.42 -8.10
CA HIS A 124 -10.19 11.28 -9.50
C HIS A 124 -11.19 10.15 -9.72
N GLY A 125 -10.97 9.02 -9.04
CA GLY A 125 -11.69 7.76 -9.27
C GLY A 125 -12.95 7.59 -8.45
#